data_AF-A0A2E3PS37-F1
#
_entry.id   AF-A0A2E3PS37-F1
#
_cell.length_a   1.000
_cell.length_b   1.000
_cell.length_c   1.000
_cell.angle_alpha   90.00
_cell.angle_beta   90.00
_cell.angle_gamma   90.00
#
_symmetry.space_group_name_H-M   'P 1'
#
loop_
_entity.id
_entity.type
_entity.pdbx_description
1 polymer ?
#
loop_
_entity_poly.entity_id
_entity_poly.type
_entity_poly.pdbx_seq_one_letter_code
_entity_poly.pdbx_strand_id
1 'polypeptide(L)'
;LKIVYIKGLCRRANVEKIDAGPKGVVIAFRGNEFPNPAGLVSYIGEQGVLAKIRPDQKVVLSRDWATADQRLKGSAAVLLKLVRLAEADSKAA
;
A
#
# COMPACT_ATOMS: atom_id res chain seq x y z
N LEU A 1 7.81 18.51 -2.96
CA LEU A 1 6.89 18.37 -1.80
C LEU A 1 6.13 17.03 -1.77
N LYS A 2 5.41 16.62 -2.83
CA LYS A 2 4.59 15.37 -2.84
C LYS A 2 5.34 14.07 -2.46
N ILE A 3 6.61 13.95 -2.86
CA ILE A 3 7.43 12.75 -2.59
C ILE A 3 7.79 12.62 -1.10
N VAL A 4 8.07 13.74 -0.42
CA VAL A 4 8.40 13.75 1.02
C VAL A 4 7.18 13.33 1.85
N TYR A 5 5.99 13.77 1.44
CA TYR A 5 4.73 13.34 2.05
C TYR A 5 4.51 11.83 1.90
N ILE A 6 4.75 11.28 0.70
CA ILE A 6 4.67 9.83 0.44
C ILE A 6 5.67 9.04 1.31
N LYS A 7 6.92 9.51 1.44
CA LYS A 7 7.91 8.88 2.34
C LYS A 7 7.45 8.86 3.80
N GLY A 8 6.81 9.94 4.27
CA GLY A 8 6.23 9.99 5.61
C GLY A 8 5.10 8.97 5.82
N LEU A 9 4.25 8.78 4.82
CA LEU A 9 3.18 7.77 4.85
C LEU A 9 3.74 6.35 4.83
N CYS A 10 4.78 6.06 4.01
CA CYS A 10 5.41 4.75 3.99
C CYS A 10 5.94 4.36 5.37
N ARG A 11 6.58 5.31 6.09
CA ARG A 11 7.09 5.07 7.44
C ARG A 11 5.98 4.75 8.44
N ARG A 12 4.82 5.44 8.35
CA ARG A 12 3.65 5.20 9.21
C ARG A 12 2.98 3.86 8.92
N ALA A 13 2.93 3.45 7.66
CA ALA A 13 2.32 2.18 7.24
C ALA A 13 3.26 0.96 7.32
N ASN A 14 4.46 1.11 7.89
CA ASN A 14 5.50 0.07 7.90
C ASN A 14 5.88 -0.47 6.50
N VAL A 15 5.83 0.39 5.48
CA VAL A 15 6.21 0.06 4.09
C VAL A 15 7.70 0.31 3.89
N GLU A 16 8.42 -0.73 3.48
CA GLU A 16 9.85 -0.67 3.16
C GLU A 16 10.09 -0.12 1.75
N LYS A 17 9.36 -0.66 0.77
CA LYS A 17 9.52 -0.29 -0.64
C LYS A 17 8.17 -0.18 -1.33
N ILE A 18 8.03 0.88 -2.14
CA ILE A 18 6.91 1.09 -3.04
C ILE A 18 7.43 1.22 -4.46
N ASP A 19 6.87 0.44 -5.37
CA ASP A 19 7.24 0.42 -6.78
C ASP A 19 5.99 0.68 -7.63
N ALA A 20 5.88 1.90 -8.17
CA ALA A 20 4.72 2.35 -8.94
C ALA A 20 5.02 2.24 -10.44
N GLY A 21 4.54 1.17 -11.06
CA GLY A 21 4.68 0.89 -12.49
C GLY A 21 3.47 1.34 -13.31
N PRO A 22 3.55 1.21 -14.66
CA PRO A 22 2.42 1.49 -15.55
C PRO A 22 1.19 0.62 -15.29
N LYS A 23 1.40 -0.62 -14.83
CA LYS A 23 0.36 -1.63 -14.61
C LYS A 23 -0.10 -1.75 -13.16
N GLY A 24 0.38 -0.87 -12.27
CA GLY A 24 -0.01 -0.88 -10.87
C GLY A 24 1.11 -0.52 -9.91
N VAL A 25 0.94 -0.90 -8.65
CA VAL A 25 1.93 -0.69 -7.60
C VAL A 25 2.26 -1.98 -6.87
N VAL A 26 3.53 -2.18 -6.57
CA VAL A 26 4.00 -3.24 -5.68
C VAL A 26 4.47 -2.61 -4.38
N ILE A 27 3.98 -3.14 -3.27
CA ILE A 27 4.31 -2.70 -1.92
C ILE A 27 4.99 -3.84 -1.20
N ALA A 28 6.17 -3.57 -0.67
CA ALA A 28 6.89 -4.46 0.22
C ALA A 28 6.86 -3.87 1.63
N PHE A 29 6.42 -4.67 2.59
CA PHE A 29 6.40 -4.30 4.00
C PHE A 29 7.73 -4.62 4.67
N ARG A 30 8.07 -3.83 5.68
CA ARG A 30 9.31 -4.03 6.42
C ARG A 30 9.21 -5.29 7.27
N GLY A 31 10.16 -6.21 7.10
CA GLY A 31 10.14 -7.50 7.78
C GLY A 31 9.05 -8.45 7.27
N ASN A 32 8.48 -8.17 6.08
CA ASN A 32 7.33 -8.86 5.52
C ASN A 32 6.07 -8.81 6.39
N GLU A 33 6.05 -8.01 7.46
CA GLU A 33 4.94 -7.97 8.40
C GLU A 33 4.22 -6.62 8.31
N PHE A 34 2.90 -6.69 8.24
CA PHE A 34 2.04 -5.52 8.32
C PHE A 34 1.35 -5.50 9.68
N PRO A 35 1.36 -4.36 10.42
CA PRO A 35 0.81 -4.30 11.77
C PRO A 35 -0.62 -4.85 11.89
N ASN A 36 -1.46 -4.62 10.88
CA ASN A 36 -2.84 -5.07 10.85
C ASN A 36 -3.11 -6.09 9.73
N PRO A 37 -2.77 -7.37 9.89
CA PRO A 37 -2.95 -8.38 8.87
C PRO A 37 -4.44 -8.58 8.51
N ALA A 38 -5.35 -8.49 9.49
CA ALA A 38 -6.78 -8.64 9.26
C ALA A 38 -7.36 -7.52 8.38
N GLY A 39 -6.95 -6.28 8.65
CA GLY A 39 -7.32 -5.11 7.84
C GLY A 39 -6.73 -5.17 6.44
N LEU A 40 -5.50 -5.70 6.28
CA LEU A 40 -4.89 -5.90 4.98
C LEU A 40 -5.65 -6.94 4.14
N VAL A 41 -5.99 -8.09 4.72
CA VAL A 41 -6.76 -9.13 4.04
C VAL A 41 -8.14 -8.61 3.65
N SER A 42 -8.82 -7.88 4.53
CA SER A 42 -10.11 -7.26 4.24
C SER A 42 -10.02 -6.26 3.09
N TYR A 43 -9.00 -5.40 3.11
CA TYR A 43 -8.75 -4.44 2.04
C TYR A 43 -8.48 -5.11 0.69
N ILE A 44 -7.75 -6.23 0.69
CA ILE A 44 -7.48 -6.99 -0.51
C ILE A 44 -8.74 -7.69 -1.01
N GLY A 45 -9.57 -8.20 -0.10
CA GLY A 45 -10.91 -8.72 -0.41
C GLY A 45 -11.81 -7.65 -1.05
N GLU A 46 -11.84 -6.43 -0.52
CA GLU A 46 -12.60 -5.31 -1.09
C GLU A 46 -12.12 -4.89 -2.49
N GLN A 47 -10.82 -4.91 -2.73
CA GLN A 47 -10.25 -4.62 -4.05
C GLN A 47 -10.42 -5.80 -5.03
N GLY A 48 -10.67 -7.00 -4.51
CA GLY A 48 -10.88 -8.22 -5.29
C GLY A 48 -9.71 -8.50 -6.24
N VAL A 49 -10.01 -8.64 -7.53
CA VAL A 49 -9.03 -9.01 -8.58
C VAL A 49 -7.93 -7.96 -8.77
N LEU A 50 -8.16 -6.72 -8.34
CA LEU A 50 -7.22 -5.62 -8.47
C LEU A 50 -6.12 -5.65 -7.41
N ALA A 51 -6.25 -6.45 -6.36
CA ALA A 51 -5.24 -6.62 -5.32
C ALA A 51 -4.82 -8.09 -5.19
N LYS A 52 -3.53 -8.36 -5.25
CA LYS A 52 -2.98 -9.70 -5.11
C LYS A 52 -1.85 -9.71 -4.09
N ILE A 53 -1.88 -10.69 -3.20
CA ILE A 53 -0.75 -11.01 -2.32
C ILE A 53 0.14 -12.00 -3.06
N ARG A 54 1.42 -11.67 -3.19
CA ARG A 54 2.43 -12.61 -3.67
C ARG A 54 2.91 -13.52 -2.53
N PRO A 55 3.48 -14.70 -2.84
CA PRO A 55 4.03 -15.61 -1.83
C PRO A 55 5.14 -14.99 -0.96
N ASP A 56 5.79 -13.94 -1.44
CA ASP A 56 6.82 -13.20 -0.71
C ASP A 56 6.25 -12.07 0.18
N GLN A 57 4.96 -12.16 0.56
CA GLN A 57 4.23 -11.19 1.39
C GLN A 57 4.21 -9.76 0.82
N LYS A 58 4.43 -9.63 -0.50
CA LYS A 58 4.27 -8.36 -1.22
C LYS A 58 2.86 -8.19 -1.72
N VAL A 59 2.33 -6.99 -1.61
CA VAL A 59 1.01 -6.64 -2.12
C VAL A 59 1.17 -5.97 -3.47
N VAL A 60 0.56 -6.56 -4.49
CA VAL A 60 0.50 -6.03 -5.84
C VAL A 60 -0.91 -5.51 -6.07
N LEU A 61 -1.02 -4.22 -6.36
CA LEU A 61 -2.27 -3.60 -6.76
C LEU A 61 -2.20 -3.31 -8.25
N SER A 62 -2.92 -4.09 -9.04
CA SER A 62 -3.03 -3.92 -10.48
C SER A 62 -4.02 -2.81 -10.80
N ARG A 63 -3.51 -1.70 -11.35
CA ARG A 63 -4.32 -0.58 -11.85
C ARG A 63 -3.62 0.01 -13.07
N ASP A 64 -4.41 0.47 -14.04
CA ASP A 64 -3.85 1.10 -15.23
C ASP A 64 -3.47 2.55 -14.94
N TRP A 65 -2.17 2.82 -14.91
CA TRP A 65 -1.60 4.14 -14.67
C TRP A 65 -0.71 4.55 -15.84
N ALA A 66 -1.36 5.03 -16.89
CA ALA A 66 -0.71 5.49 -18.12
C ALA A 66 0.27 6.65 -17.86
N THR A 67 -0.11 7.62 -17.01
CA THR A 67 0.69 8.82 -16.76
C THR A 67 1.41 8.80 -15.41
N ALA A 68 2.56 9.49 -15.33
CA ALA A 68 3.34 9.61 -14.08
C ALA A 68 2.53 10.28 -12.95
N ASP A 69 1.66 11.24 -13.28
CA ASP A 69 0.77 11.89 -12.31
C ASP A 69 -0.25 10.92 -11.72
N GLN A 70 -0.81 10.02 -12.54
CA GLN A 70 -1.72 8.98 -12.06
C GLN A 70 -1.01 7.99 -11.13
N ARG A 71 0.25 7.62 -11.44
CA ARG A 71 1.06 6.75 -10.56
C ARG A 71 1.29 7.37 -9.20
N LEU A 72 1.65 8.65 -9.16
CA LEU A 72 1.87 9.38 -7.91
C LEU A 72 0.59 9.52 -7.09
N LYS A 73 -0.51 9.96 -7.71
CA LYS A 73 -1.81 10.13 -7.03
C LYS A 73 -2.37 8.79 -6.55
N GLY A 74 -2.31 7.76 -7.40
CA GLY A 74 -2.76 6.41 -7.07
C GLY A 74 -1.97 5.80 -5.93
N SER A 75 -0.63 5.91 -5.97
CA SER A 75 0.23 5.42 -4.89
C SER A 75 -0.03 6.15 -3.56
N ALA A 76 -0.23 7.47 -3.61
CA ALA A 76 -0.57 8.26 -2.42
C ALA A 76 -1.92 7.85 -1.82
N ALA A 77 -2.95 7.61 -2.65
CA ALA A 77 -4.26 7.16 -2.19
C ALA A 77 -4.20 5.76 -1.55
N VAL A 78 -3.44 4.85 -2.14
CA VAL A 78 -3.20 3.51 -1.59
C VAL A 78 -2.47 3.60 -0.25
N LEU A 79 -1.38 4.37 -0.19
CA LEU A 79 -0.62 4.57 1.04
C LEU A 79 -1.47 5.18 2.15
N LEU A 80 -2.33 6.15 1.83
CA LEU A 80 -3.22 6.75 2.82
C LEU A 80 -4.18 5.72 3.41
N LYS A 81 -4.71 4.81 2.58
CA LYS A 81 -5.53 3.68 3.06
C LYS A 81 -4.72 2.72 3.93
N LEU A 82 -3.50 2.36 3.51
CA LEU A 82 -2.63 1.48 4.30
C LEU A 82 -2.24 2.09 5.64
N VAL A 83 -1.93 3.40 5.69
CA VAL A 83 -1.69 4.10 6.96
C VAL A 83 -2.91 4.01 7.86
N ARG A 84 -4.12 4.25 7.33
CA ARG A 84 -5.35 4.11 8.12
C ARG A 84 -5.55 2.70 8.66
N LEU A 85 -5.25 1.67 7.88
CA LEU A 85 -5.35 0.27 8.32
C LEU A 85 -4.31 -0.06 9.39
N ALA A 86 -3.07 0.41 9.23
CA ALA A 86 -2.01 0.24 10.20
C ALA A 86 -2.34 0.94 11.53
N GLU A 87 -2.89 2.16 11.47
CA GLU A 87 -3.27 2.94 12.65
C GLU A 87 -4.56 2.48 13.33
N ALA A 88 -5.49 1.88 12.57
CA ALA A 88 -6.72 1.33 13.11
C ALA A 88 -6.45 0.22 14.14
N ASP A 89 -5.36 -0.53 13.97
CA ASP A 89 -4.96 -1.59 14.91
C ASP A 89 -4.18 -1.01 16.10
N SER A 90 -3.34 0.00 15.88
CA SER A 90 -2.66 0.72 16.96
C SER A 90 -3.60 1.44 17.93
N LYS A 91 -4.87 1.66 17.57
CA LYS A 91 -5.90 2.22 18.47
C LYS A 91 -6.72 1.16 19.23
N ALA A 92 -6.52 -0.12 18.94
CA ALA A 92 -7.22 -1.22 19.60
C ALA A 92 -6.38 -1.88 20.72
N ALA A 93 -5.18 -1.36 21.01
CA ALA A 93 -4.28 -1.81 22.08
C ALA A 93 -4.16 -0.77 23.21
#